data_AF-A0A6C0LJK4-F1
#
_entry.id   AF-A0A6C0LJK4-F1
#
_cell.length_a   1.000
_cell.length_b   1.000
_cell.length_c   1.000
_cell.angle_alpha   90.00
_cell.angle_beta   90.00
_cell.angle_gamma   90.00
#
_symmetry.space_group_name_H-M   'P 1'
#
loop_
_entity.id
_entity.type
_entity.pdbx_description
1 polymer ?
#
loop_
_entity_poly.entity_id
_entity_poly.type
_entity_poly.pdbx_seq_one_letter_code
_entity_poly.pdbx_strand_id
1 'polypeptide(L)'
;MKETDSTLSYYSSVFIHLIFVLLLLIIWSYIYKLENVGCACSDHSNKEFIKTFTFIALAYFAITAFVDVKGIAKSMGTGIVQLLAFGTFIFFLTFVVYIYYAFDYVRYLMNEKCKCSEDLRRDIIAIGTMISLFLFMVLLFTIIIIPILISTLTNLFVKIQVFESEVEEVIKNPVKSIRNSPGRILNSTKDIGSFVKSTASKLVKGKKRR
;
A
#
# COMPACT_ATOMS: atom_id res chain seq x y z
N MET A 1 9.54 14.41 -23.02
CA MET A 1 9.82 12.98 -22.76
C MET A 1 9.52 12.49 -21.33
N LYS A 2 9.20 13.36 -20.34
CA LYS A 2 8.86 12.91 -18.97
C LYS A 2 7.41 12.45 -18.74
N GLU A 3 6.45 12.87 -19.57
CA GLU A 3 5.03 12.51 -19.38
C GLU A 3 4.66 11.11 -19.86
N THR A 4 5.28 10.64 -20.95
CA THR A 4 5.03 9.32 -21.53
C THR A 4 5.48 8.16 -20.62
N ASP A 5 6.54 8.34 -19.84
CA ASP A 5 7.00 7.30 -18.88
C ASP A 5 6.03 7.16 -17.69
N SER A 6 5.43 8.26 -17.24
CA SER A 6 4.53 8.24 -16.08
C SER A 6 3.18 7.58 -16.37
N THR A 7 2.67 7.76 -17.59
CA THR A 7 1.41 7.14 -18.05
C THR A 7 1.61 5.65 -18.31
N LEU A 8 2.70 5.25 -18.98
CA LEU A 8 3.02 3.84 -19.20
C LEU A 8 3.24 3.06 -17.90
N SER A 9 3.94 3.67 -16.93
CA SER A 9 4.16 3.07 -15.59
C SER A 9 2.85 2.88 -14.83
N TYR A 10 1.91 3.82 -14.94
CA TYR A 10 0.59 3.72 -14.33
C TYR A 10 -0.25 2.58 -14.93
N TYR A 11 -0.36 2.53 -16.27
CA TYR A 11 -1.11 1.46 -16.95
C TYR A 11 -0.50 0.07 -16.69
N SER A 12 0.82 -0.04 -16.65
CA SER A 12 1.52 -1.29 -16.30
C SER A 12 1.18 -1.74 -14.88
N SER A 13 1.21 -0.82 -13.90
CA SER A 13 0.84 -1.14 -12.51
C SER A 13 -0.61 -1.63 -12.41
N VAL A 14 -1.57 -0.91 -13.01
CA VAL A 14 -2.99 -1.29 -13.00
C VAL A 14 -3.20 -2.67 -13.65
N PHE A 15 -2.52 -2.93 -14.77
CA PHE A 15 -2.60 -4.21 -15.46
C PHE A 15 -2.08 -5.37 -14.59
N ILE A 16 -0.97 -5.18 -13.87
CA ILE A 16 -0.44 -6.17 -12.93
C ILE A 16 -1.44 -6.45 -11.81
N HIS A 17 -2.03 -5.40 -11.20
CA HIS A 17 -3.03 -5.56 -10.15
C HIS A 17 -4.28 -6.32 -10.65
N LEU A 18 -4.72 -6.05 -11.88
CA LEU A 18 -5.84 -6.74 -12.50
C LEU A 18 -5.56 -8.25 -12.68
N ILE A 19 -4.36 -8.61 -13.12
CA ILE A 19 -3.94 -10.02 -13.23
C ILE A 19 -3.98 -10.71 -11.86
N PHE A 20 -3.46 -10.06 -10.81
CA PHE A 20 -3.49 -10.61 -9.44
C PHE A 20 -4.90 -10.82 -8.92
N VAL A 21 -5.80 -9.84 -9.12
CA VAL A 21 -7.21 -9.96 -8.74
C VAL A 21 -7.87 -11.13 -9.47
N LEU A 22 -7.63 -11.25 -10.78
CA LEU A 22 -8.17 -12.35 -11.58
C LEU A 22 -7.69 -13.71 -11.06
N LEU A 23 -6.42 -13.84 -10.69
CA LEU A 23 -5.89 -15.06 -10.08
C LEU A 23 -6.60 -15.40 -8.77
N LEU A 24 -6.72 -14.42 -7.86
CA LEU A 24 -7.37 -14.62 -6.56
C LEU A 24 -8.82 -15.06 -6.74
N LEU A 25 -9.54 -14.51 -7.72
CA LEU A 25 -10.89 -14.94 -8.07
C LEU A 25 -10.94 -16.37 -8.60
N ILE A 26 -9.98 -16.79 -9.43
CA ILE A 26 -9.89 -18.19 -9.89
C ILE A 26 -9.68 -19.13 -8.70
N ILE A 27 -8.73 -18.84 -7.82
CA ILE A 27 -8.44 -19.66 -6.63
C ILE A 27 -9.67 -19.75 -5.73
N TRP A 28 -10.32 -18.62 -5.45
CA TRP A 28 -11.54 -18.58 -4.66
C TRP A 28 -12.68 -19.39 -5.28
N SER A 29 -12.96 -19.17 -6.56
CA SER A 29 -14.01 -19.87 -7.31
C SER A 29 -13.76 -21.38 -7.34
N TYR A 30 -12.50 -21.78 -7.51
CA TYR A 30 -12.09 -23.16 -7.52
C TYR A 30 -12.31 -23.84 -6.15
N ILE A 31 -11.88 -23.22 -5.05
CA ILE A 31 -12.12 -23.73 -3.69
C ILE A 31 -13.62 -23.83 -3.41
N TYR A 32 -14.39 -22.81 -3.80
CA TYR A 32 -15.84 -22.80 -3.63
C TYR A 32 -16.54 -23.92 -4.42
N LYS A 33 -16.09 -24.19 -5.66
CA LYS A 33 -16.57 -25.32 -6.47
C LYS A 33 -16.28 -26.66 -5.78
N LEU A 34 -15.11 -26.82 -5.17
CA LEU A 34 -14.74 -28.05 -4.45
C LEU A 34 -15.60 -28.26 -3.18
N GLU A 35 -15.92 -27.18 -2.45
CA GLU A 35 -16.80 -27.23 -1.28
C GLU A 35 -18.24 -27.62 -1.65
N ASN A 36 -18.80 -26.99 -2.68
CA ASN A 36 -20.18 -27.25 -3.10
C ASN A 36 -20.41 -28.67 -3.62
N VAL A 37 -19.36 -29.33 -4.12
CA VAL A 37 -19.42 -30.73 -4.57
C VAL A 37 -19.33 -31.71 -3.38
N GLY A 38 -18.99 -31.26 -2.17
CA GLY A 38 -18.88 -32.12 -0.99
C GLY A 38 -17.70 -33.09 -1.06
N CYS A 39 -16.64 -32.70 -1.76
CA CYS A 39 -15.52 -33.57 -2.07
C CYS A 39 -14.60 -33.72 -0.82
N ALA A 40 -14.58 -34.90 -0.20
CA ALA A 40 -13.85 -35.16 1.06
C ALA A 40 -12.33 -34.90 0.97
N CYS A 41 -11.72 -35.12 -0.20
CA CYS A 41 -10.30 -34.83 -0.43
C CYS A 41 -9.98 -33.33 -0.58
N SER A 42 -10.98 -32.45 -0.58
CA SER A 42 -10.74 -31.00 -0.54
C SER A 42 -10.50 -30.49 0.88
N ASP A 43 -10.74 -31.34 1.90
CA ASP A 43 -10.67 -30.95 3.30
C ASP A 43 -9.23 -31.03 3.81
N HIS A 44 -8.62 -29.85 3.96
CA HIS A 44 -7.23 -29.69 4.38
C HIS A 44 -7.13 -28.50 5.31
N SER A 45 -6.24 -28.57 6.32
CA SER A 45 -6.06 -27.51 7.32
C SER A 45 -5.76 -26.13 6.69
N ASN A 46 -5.03 -26.13 5.57
CA ASN A 46 -4.66 -24.91 4.84
C ASN A 46 -5.83 -24.24 4.11
N LYS A 47 -6.96 -24.93 3.88
CA LYS A 47 -8.08 -24.45 3.06
C LYS A 47 -8.71 -23.17 3.61
N GLU A 48 -8.95 -23.13 4.92
CA GLU A 48 -9.58 -21.99 5.59
C GLU A 48 -8.67 -20.75 5.59
N PHE A 49 -7.36 -20.97 5.80
CA PHE A 49 -6.37 -19.91 5.69
C PHE A 49 -6.32 -19.31 4.28
N ILE A 50 -6.22 -20.17 3.24
CA ILE A 50 -6.17 -19.73 1.85
C ILE A 50 -7.42 -18.91 1.53
N LYS A 51 -8.62 -19.41 1.86
CA LYS A 51 -9.88 -18.71 1.65
C LYS A 51 -9.88 -17.35 2.33
N THR A 52 -9.66 -17.32 3.65
CA THR A 52 -9.70 -16.07 4.44
C THR A 52 -8.71 -15.04 3.91
N PHE A 53 -7.48 -15.46 3.60
CA PHE A 53 -6.47 -14.58 3.06
C PHE A 53 -6.82 -14.10 1.64
N THR A 54 -7.36 -14.96 0.77
CA THR A 54 -7.83 -14.56 -0.57
C THR A 54 -8.91 -13.48 -0.48
N PHE A 55 -9.84 -13.58 0.48
CA PHE A 55 -10.87 -12.56 0.70
C PHE A 55 -10.26 -11.22 1.18
N ILE A 56 -9.36 -11.28 2.17
CA ILE A 56 -8.64 -10.10 2.66
C ILE A 56 -7.83 -9.44 1.54
N ALA A 57 -7.14 -10.24 0.72
CA ALA A 57 -6.35 -9.74 -0.41
C ALA A 57 -7.23 -9.07 -1.47
N LEU A 58 -8.39 -9.63 -1.79
CA LEU A 58 -9.35 -8.99 -2.70
C LEU A 58 -9.83 -7.63 -2.16
N ALA A 59 -10.17 -7.56 -0.87
CA ALA A 59 -10.55 -6.31 -0.22
C ALA A 59 -9.40 -5.28 -0.23
N TYR A 60 -8.18 -5.72 0.07
CA TYR A 60 -6.98 -4.88 0.00
C TYR A 60 -6.78 -4.30 -1.41
N PHE A 61 -6.79 -5.15 -2.43
CA PHE A 61 -6.62 -4.72 -3.82
C PHE A 61 -7.74 -3.77 -4.27
N ALA A 62 -8.99 -4.04 -3.88
CA ALA A 62 -10.10 -3.14 -4.14
C ALA A 62 -9.88 -1.76 -3.50
N ILE A 63 -9.50 -1.70 -2.22
CA ILE A 63 -9.22 -0.43 -1.54
C ILE A 63 -8.07 0.30 -2.23
N THR A 64 -6.96 -0.38 -2.51
CA THR A 64 -5.80 0.25 -3.17
C THR A 64 -6.06 0.69 -4.61
N ALA A 65 -7.06 0.10 -5.29
CA ALA A 65 -7.43 0.51 -6.63
C ALA A 65 -8.15 1.88 -6.66
N PHE A 66 -8.89 2.21 -5.60
CA PHE A 66 -9.58 3.50 -5.47
C PHE A 66 -8.76 4.55 -4.71
N VAL A 67 -7.78 4.12 -3.92
CA VAL A 67 -7.00 4.97 -3.04
C VAL A 67 -5.61 5.20 -3.62
N ASP A 68 -5.39 6.39 -4.19
CA ASP A 68 -4.05 6.81 -4.62
C ASP A 68 -3.21 7.20 -3.40
N VAL A 69 -2.13 6.45 -3.16
CA VAL A 69 -1.13 6.68 -2.10
C VAL A 69 -0.57 8.11 -2.14
N LYS A 70 -0.48 8.71 -3.34
CA LYS A 70 -0.01 10.10 -3.51
C LYS A 70 -1.03 11.11 -2.98
N GLY A 71 -2.32 10.80 -3.06
CA GLY A 71 -3.41 11.60 -2.49
C GLY A 71 -3.42 11.56 -0.97
N ILE A 72 -3.15 10.41 -0.36
CA ILE A 72 -3.08 10.25 1.10
C ILE A 72 -1.90 11.05 1.67
N ALA A 73 -0.72 10.95 1.04
CA ALA A 73 0.49 11.63 1.52
C ALA A 73 0.35 13.16 1.56
N LYS A 74 -0.50 13.73 0.69
CA LYS A 74 -0.73 15.17 0.62
C LYS A 74 -1.79 15.67 1.60
N SER A 75 -2.66 14.78 2.10
CA SER A 75 -3.86 15.12 2.87
C SER A 75 -3.78 14.75 4.35
N MET A 76 -3.14 13.62 4.69
CA MET A 76 -3.30 12.99 6.02
C MET A 76 -2.04 13.02 6.91
N GLY A 77 -0.95 13.65 6.46
CA GLY A 77 0.29 13.76 7.25
C GLY A 77 1.12 12.47 7.31
N THR A 78 2.37 12.62 7.75
CA THR A 78 3.42 11.58 7.62
C THR A 78 3.14 10.31 8.44
N GLY A 79 2.43 10.41 9.56
CA GLY A 79 2.14 9.26 10.44
C GLY A 79 1.21 8.22 9.81
N ILE A 80 0.18 8.65 9.08
CA ILE A 80 -0.78 7.74 8.42
C ILE A 80 -0.10 7.01 7.26
N VAL A 81 0.79 7.69 6.53
CA VAL A 81 1.56 7.09 5.44
C VAL A 81 2.48 5.99 5.95
N GLN A 82 3.10 6.17 7.11
CA GLN A 82 3.94 5.14 7.74
C GLN A 82 3.15 3.92 8.17
N LEU A 83 1.99 4.13 8.81
CA LEU A 83 1.13 3.04 9.24
C LEU A 83 0.64 2.22 8.04
N LEU A 84 0.27 2.90 6.95
CA LEU A 84 -0.11 2.25 5.70
C LEU A 84 1.07 1.44 5.12
N ALA A 85 2.27 2.02 5.05
CA ALA A 85 3.46 1.33 4.54
C ALA A 85 3.81 0.09 5.37
N PHE A 86 3.69 0.19 6.70
CA PHE A 86 3.89 -0.93 7.61
C PHE A 86 2.83 -2.03 7.43
N GLY A 87 1.56 -1.65 7.27
CA GLY A 87 0.49 -2.59 6.96
C GLY A 87 0.70 -3.31 5.63
N THR A 88 1.10 -2.57 4.59
CA THR A 88 1.47 -3.14 3.29
C THR A 88 2.65 -4.10 3.41
N PHE A 89 3.65 -3.80 4.24
CA PHE A 89 4.78 -4.69 4.48
C PHE A 89 4.35 -6.02 5.12
N ILE A 90 3.53 -5.96 6.17
CA ILE A 90 2.97 -7.17 6.80
C ILE A 90 2.15 -7.98 5.78
N PHE A 91 1.31 -7.30 5.00
CA PHE A 91 0.50 -7.94 3.96
C PHE A 91 1.36 -8.72 2.97
N PHE A 92 2.46 -8.13 2.48
CA PHE A 92 3.38 -8.81 1.57
C PHE A 92 4.11 -10.00 2.23
N LEU A 93 4.46 -9.91 3.51
CA LEU A 93 5.03 -11.06 4.24
C LEU A 93 4.02 -12.21 4.36
N THR A 94 2.78 -11.92 4.75
CA THR A 94 1.72 -12.93 4.82
C THR A 94 1.39 -13.49 3.43
N PHE A 95 1.50 -12.66 2.38
CA PHE A 95 1.31 -13.10 0.99
C PHE A 95 2.31 -14.18 0.57
N VAL A 96 3.56 -14.12 1.01
CA VAL A 96 4.56 -15.18 0.74
C VAL A 96 4.15 -16.49 1.42
N VAL A 97 3.69 -16.43 2.66
CA VAL A 97 3.18 -17.60 3.39
C VAL A 97 1.94 -18.19 2.68
N TYR A 98 1.07 -17.32 2.17
CA TYR A 98 -0.07 -17.72 1.36
C TYR A 98 0.34 -18.45 0.09
N ILE A 99 1.35 -17.98 -0.65
CA ILE A 99 1.84 -18.69 -1.85
C ILE A 99 2.30 -20.10 -1.48
N TYR A 100 3.03 -20.26 -0.38
CA TYR A 100 3.49 -21.55 0.08
C TYR A 100 2.32 -22.51 0.38
N TYR A 101 1.35 -22.07 1.18
CA TYR A 101 0.19 -22.91 1.52
C TYR A 101 -0.71 -23.18 0.32
N ALA A 102 -0.90 -22.21 -0.57
CA ALA A 102 -1.68 -22.40 -1.80
C ALA A 102 -1.01 -23.43 -2.73
N PHE A 103 0.31 -23.38 -2.85
CA PHE A 103 1.07 -24.33 -3.65
C PHE A 103 1.05 -25.74 -3.05
N ASP A 104 1.21 -25.86 -1.74
CA ASP A 104 1.09 -27.12 -1.01
C ASP A 104 -0.31 -27.72 -1.17
N TYR A 105 -1.36 -26.92 -0.99
CA TYR A 105 -2.75 -27.34 -1.17
C TYR A 105 -3.04 -27.80 -2.61
N VAL A 106 -2.56 -27.08 -3.62
CA VAL A 106 -2.71 -27.48 -5.02
C VAL A 106 -1.99 -28.79 -5.32
N ARG A 107 -0.76 -28.97 -4.80
CA ARG A 107 -0.01 -30.23 -4.95
C ARG A 107 -0.72 -31.39 -4.26
N TYR A 108 -1.26 -31.16 -3.08
CA TYR A 108 -2.06 -32.13 -2.35
C TYR A 108 -3.25 -32.62 -3.20
N LEU A 109 -4.04 -31.69 -3.73
CA LEU A 109 -5.18 -31.99 -4.61
C LEU A 109 -4.78 -32.76 -5.88
N MET A 110 -3.62 -32.43 -6.47
CA MET A 110 -3.11 -33.12 -7.66
C MET A 110 -2.60 -34.53 -7.36
N ASN A 111 -1.92 -34.74 -6.23
CA ASN A 111 -1.30 -36.01 -5.86
C ASN A 111 -2.31 -37.03 -5.34
N GLU A 112 -3.29 -36.61 -4.56
CA GLU A 112 -4.30 -37.51 -3.99
C GLU A 112 -5.30 -38.03 -5.01
N LYS A 113 -5.23 -37.57 -6.27
CA LYS A 113 -6.01 -38.19 -7.35
C LYS A 113 -7.52 -38.18 -7.04
N CYS A 114 -7.99 -37.12 -6.36
CA CYS A 114 -9.37 -36.90 -5.90
C CYS A 114 -10.41 -37.62 -6.76
N LYS A 115 -11.08 -38.64 -6.18
CA LYS A 115 -12.07 -39.49 -6.87
C LYS A 115 -13.49 -38.90 -6.83
N CYS A 116 -13.66 -37.59 -6.94
CA CYS A 116 -14.99 -36.98 -6.88
C CYS A 116 -15.75 -37.13 -8.21
N SER A 117 -15.08 -36.97 -9.35
CA SER A 117 -15.50 -37.49 -10.67
C SER A 117 -14.29 -37.46 -11.62
N GLU A 118 -14.32 -38.20 -12.73
CA GLU A 118 -13.23 -38.11 -13.73
C GLU A 118 -13.09 -36.69 -14.31
N ASP A 119 -14.20 -36.02 -14.58
CA ASP A 119 -14.19 -34.64 -15.09
C ASP A 119 -13.59 -33.67 -14.07
N LEU A 120 -13.97 -33.79 -12.79
CA LEU A 120 -13.41 -32.97 -11.72
C LEU A 120 -11.93 -33.23 -11.53
N ARG A 121 -11.47 -34.48 -11.67
CA ARG A 121 -10.06 -34.81 -11.56
C ARG A 121 -9.23 -34.20 -12.67
N ARG A 122 -9.74 -34.20 -13.90
CA ARG A 122 -9.06 -33.57 -15.05
C ARG A 122 -9.05 -32.05 -14.89
N ASP A 123 -10.14 -31.47 -14.40
CA ASP A 123 -10.23 -30.05 -14.03
C ASP A 123 -9.24 -29.68 -12.91
N ILE A 124 -9.13 -30.50 -11.86
CA ILE A 124 -8.20 -30.30 -10.73
C ILE A 124 -6.74 -30.27 -11.22
N ILE A 125 -6.36 -31.20 -12.10
CA ILE A 125 -4.99 -31.27 -12.63
C ILE A 125 -4.72 -30.06 -13.55
N ALA A 126 -5.65 -29.69 -14.42
CA ALA A 126 -5.48 -28.56 -15.34
C ALA A 126 -5.45 -27.20 -14.61
N ILE A 127 -6.40 -26.97 -13.71
CA ILE A 127 -6.47 -25.74 -12.92
C ILE A 127 -5.32 -25.70 -11.90
N GLY A 128 -4.98 -26.82 -11.28
CA GLY A 128 -3.86 -26.93 -10.35
C GLY A 128 -2.50 -26.66 -11.01
N THR A 129 -2.26 -27.15 -12.22
CA THR A 129 -1.03 -26.84 -12.97
C THR A 129 -0.97 -25.35 -13.35
N MET A 130 -2.08 -24.76 -13.79
CA MET A 130 -2.15 -23.31 -14.06
C MET A 130 -1.89 -22.46 -12.81
N ILE A 131 -2.55 -22.76 -11.69
CA ILE A 131 -2.37 -22.04 -10.43
C ILE A 131 -0.92 -22.20 -9.94
N SER A 132 -0.36 -23.41 -9.99
CA SER A 132 1.02 -23.66 -9.52
C SER A 132 2.08 -22.96 -10.37
N LEU A 133 1.94 -22.94 -11.70
CA LEU A 133 2.84 -22.21 -12.60
C LEU A 133 2.77 -20.71 -12.33
N PHE A 134 1.57 -20.17 -12.16
CA PHE A 134 1.39 -18.76 -11.85
C PHE A 134 1.94 -18.40 -10.47
N LEU A 135 1.64 -19.19 -9.43
CA LEU A 135 2.18 -18.99 -8.08
C LEU A 135 3.72 -19.04 -8.08
N PHE A 136 4.32 -19.89 -8.89
CA PHE A 136 5.77 -19.93 -9.07
C PHE A 136 6.31 -18.63 -9.70
N MET A 137 5.66 -18.12 -10.75
CA MET A 137 5.97 -16.82 -11.35
C MET A 137 5.88 -15.68 -10.32
N VAL A 138 4.79 -15.64 -9.54
CA VAL A 138 4.60 -14.66 -8.47
C VAL A 138 5.68 -14.78 -7.42
N LEU A 139 6.04 -16.00 -7.00
CA LEU A 139 7.10 -16.23 -6.03
C LEU A 139 8.42 -15.62 -6.52
N LEU A 140 8.79 -15.83 -7.78
CA LEU A 140 9.98 -15.22 -8.38
C LEU A 140 9.91 -13.68 -8.33
N PHE A 141 8.76 -13.08 -8.65
CA PHE A 141 8.60 -11.63 -8.52
C PHE A 141 8.69 -11.16 -7.07
N THR A 142 8.14 -11.90 -6.10
CA THR A 142 8.24 -11.51 -4.68
C THR A 142 9.68 -11.50 -4.18
N ILE A 143 10.54 -12.42 -4.64
CA ILE A 143 11.98 -12.42 -4.31
C ILE A 143 12.66 -11.12 -4.78
N ILE A 144 12.22 -10.56 -5.92
CA ILE A 144 12.75 -9.30 -6.47
C ILE A 144 12.12 -8.08 -5.78
N ILE A 145 10.82 -8.14 -5.46
CA ILE A 145 10.07 -7.01 -4.90
C ILE A 145 10.41 -6.78 -3.42
N ILE A 146 10.62 -7.83 -2.62
CA ILE A 146 10.96 -7.72 -1.19
C ILE A 146 12.15 -6.79 -0.90
N PRO A 147 13.32 -6.92 -1.55
CA PRO A 147 14.45 -6.02 -1.30
C PRO A 147 14.15 -4.56 -1.68
N ILE A 148 13.31 -4.33 -2.70
CA ILE A 148 12.86 -2.98 -3.08
C ILE A 148 11.93 -2.39 -2.00
N LEU A 149 11.03 -3.19 -1.45
CA LEU A 149 10.17 -2.79 -0.34
C LEU A 149 10.97 -2.46 0.93
N ILE A 150 11.98 -3.28 1.26
CA ILE A 150 12.88 -3.00 2.38
C ILE A 150 13.63 -1.68 2.15
N SER A 151 14.15 -1.46 0.94
CA SER A 151 14.85 -0.22 0.59
C SER A 151 13.93 1.00 0.69
N THR A 152 12.68 0.90 0.29
CA THR A 152 11.73 2.02 0.40
C THR A 152 11.30 2.29 1.85
N LEU A 153 11.13 1.25 2.66
CA LEU A 153 10.89 1.38 4.11
C LEU A 153 12.06 2.05 4.84
N THR A 154 13.31 1.62 4.59
CA THR A 154 14.49 2.23 5.23
C THR A 154 14.62 3.71 4.84
N ASN A 155 14.37 4.05 3.58
CA ASN A 155 14.35 5.44 3.12
C ASN A 155 13.24 6.28 3.78
N LEU A 156 12.08 5.69 4.07
CA LEU A 156 11.04 6.36 4.86
C LEU A 156 11.49 6.56 6.30
N PHE A 157 12.06 5.54 6.97
CA PHE A 157 12.61 5.66 8.33
C PHE A 157 13.66 6.77 8.45
N VAL A 158 14.59 6.87 7.50
CA VAL A 158 15.60 7.93 7.50
C VAL A 158 14.96 9.32 7.38
N LYS A 159 13.96 9.50 6.51
CA LYS A 159 13.26 10.80 6.39
C LYS A 159 12.51 11.19 7.66
N ILE A 160 12.03 10.22 8.42
CA ILE A 160 11.31 10.45 9.68
C ILE A 160 12.28 10.90 10.77
N GLN A 161 13.44 10.24 10.89
CA GLN A 161 14.49 10.67 11.80
C GLN A 161 14.99 12.09 11.48
N VAL A 162 15.14 12.42 10.20
CA VAL A 162 15.52 13.78 9.79
C VAL A 162 14.44 14.78 10.19
N PHE A 163 13.16 14.48 9.95
CA PHE A 163 12.06 15.35 10.36
C PHE A 163 11.94 15.52 11.87
N GLU A 164 12.13 14.44 12.64
CA GLU A 164 12.16 14.50 14.11
C GLU A 164 13.32 15.39 14.60
N SER A 165 14.52 15.24 14.02
CA SER A 165 15.67 16.07 14.35
C SER A 165 15.50 17.54 13.94
N GLU A 166 14.80 17.82 12.83
CA GLU A 166 14.48 19.17 12.36
C GLU A 166 13.42 19.83 13.26
N VAL A 167 12.39 19.08 13.68
CA VAL A 167 11.39 19.55 14.64
C VAL A 167 12.02 19.78 16.01
N GLU A 168 12.91 18.90 16.47
CA GLU A 168 13.62 19.05 17.74
C GLU A 168 14.58 20.26 17.71
N GLU A 169 15.29 20.50 16.60
CA GLU A 169 16.15 21.68 16.43
C GLU A 169 15.34 22.98 16.35
N VAL A 170 14.18 22.96 15.69
CA VAL A 170 13.24 24.11 15.62
C VAL A 170 12.61 24.40 16.99
N ILE A 171 12.27 23.38 17.78
CA ILE A 171 11.75 23.55 19.14
C ILE A 171 12.85 24.05 20.09
N LYS A 172 14.07 23.50 19.99
CA LYS A 172 15.21 23.91 20.84
C LYS A 172 15.77 25.27 20.46
N ASN A 173 15.60 25.75 19.22
CA ASN A 173 16.13 27.03 18.76
C ASN A 173 15.21 27.73 17.73
N PRO A 174 14.05 28.25 18.16
CA PRO A 174 13.12 28.99 17.29
C PRO A 174 13.77 30.24 16.66
N VAL A 175 14.82 30.77 17.30
CA VAL A 175 15.54 32.00 16.89
C VAL A 175 16.42 31.77 15.65
N LYS A 176 16.92 30.55 15.43
CA LYS A 176 17.80 30.21 14.29
C LYS A 176 17.02 30.15 12.97
N SER A 177 15.75 29.74 13.02
CA SER A 177 14.83 29.72 11.87
C SER A 177 14.42 31.13 11.41
N ILE A 178 14.31 32.08 12.34
CA ILE A 178 14.09 33.50 12.03
C ILE A 178 15.34 34.13 11.41
N ARG A 179 16.54 33.72 11.84
CA ARG A 179 17.81 34.23 11.33
C ARG A 179 18.15 33.75 9.90
N ASN A 180 17.64 32.58 9.50
CA ASN A 180 17.85 32.01 8.16
C ASN A 180 16.71 32.30 7.16
N SER A 181 15.65 32.98 7.60
CA SER A 181 14.60 33.45 6.69
C SER A 181 15.10 34.62 5.84
N PRO A 182 14.84 34.65 4.52
CA PRO A 182 15.41 35.65 3.62
C PRO A 182 14.99 37.05 4.05
N GLY A 183 15.93 38.01 4.05
CA GLY A 183 15.73 39.37 4.55
C GLY A 183 14.52 40.14 3.98
N ARG A 184 13.88 39.64 2.92
CA ARG A 184 12.58 40.12 2.41
C ARG A 184 11.43 39.92 3.41
N ILE A 185 11.44 38.86 4.21
CA ILE A 185 10.40 38.61 5.23
C ILE A 185 10.60 39.52 6.44
N LEU A 186 11.85 39.77 6.83
CA LEU A 186 12.18 40.67 7.95
C LEU A 186 11.79 42.13 7.66
N ASN A 187 11.92 42.57 6.41
CA ASN A 187 11.45 43.88 5.98
C ASN A 187 9.91 43.93 5.91
N SER A 188 9.29 42.84 5.46
CA SER A 188 7.82 42.74 5.40
C SER A 188 7.17 42.80 6.79
N THR A 189 7.78 42.23 7.84
CA THR A 189 7.24 42.34 9.21
C THR A 189 7.40 43.73 9.81
N LYS A 190 8.47 44.45 9.46
CA LYS A 190 8.67 45.86 9.83
C LYS A 190 7.62 46.77 9.16
N ASP A 191 7.32 46.50 7.89
CA ASP A 191 6.29 47.21 7.14
C ASP A 191 4.89 46.92 7.69
N ILE A 192 4.58 45.65 7.99
CA ILE A 192 3.32 45.24 8.64
C ILE A 192 3.18 45.92 10.02
N GLY A 193 4.24 45.95 10.84
CA GLY A 193 4.24 46.62 12.13
C GLY A 193 3.97 48.13 12.01
N SER A 194 4.54 48.78 11.00
CA SER A 194 4.29 50.20 10.71
C SER A 194 2.86 50.45 10.22
N PHE A 195 2.29 49.52 9.43
CA PHE A 195 0.92 49.57 8.94
C PHE A 195 -0.09 49.36 10.06
N VAL A 196 0.16 48.41 10.97
CA VAL A 196 -0.68 48.16 12.15
C VAL A 196 -0.64 49.37 13.09
N LYS A 197 0.55 49.95 13.32
CA LYS A 197 0.69 51.17 14.15
C LYS A 197 -0.01 52.38 13.53
N SER A 198 0.11 52.55 12.21
CA SER A 198 -0.60 53.60 11.46
C SER A 198 -2.11 53.41 11.51
N THR A 199 -2.59 52.18 11.32
CA THR A 199 -4.02 51.83 11.38
C THR A 199 -4.59 52.00 12.79
N ALA A 200 -3.88 51.53 13.82
CA ALA A 200 -4.26 51.72 15.21
C ALA A 200 -4.32 53.21 15.59
N SER A 201 -3.33 54.01 15.17
CA SER A 201 -3.34 55.46 15.43
C SER A 201 -4.48 56.20 14.72
N LYS A 202 -4.86 55.76 13.51
CA LYS A 202 -6.01 56.29 12.76
C LYS A 202 -7.33 55.88 13.40
N LEU A 203 -7.46 54.65 13.88
CA LEU A 203 -8.65 54.18 14.61
C LEU A 203 -8.82 54.90 15.95
N VAL A 204 -7.74 55.13 16.69
CA VAL A 204 -7.75 55.88 17.95
C VAL A 204 -8.08 57.37 17.71
N LYS A 205 -7.57 57.99 16.64
CA LYS A 205 -7.95 59.37 16.25
C LYS A 205 -9.39 59.47 15.74
N GLY A 206 -9.88 58.47 15.01
CA GLY A 206 -11.26 58.40 14.53
C GLY A 206 -12.28 58.23 15.65
N LYS A 207 -11.94 57.47 16.71
CA LYS A 207 -12.78 57.29 17.91
C LYS A 207 -12.86 58.54 18.79
N LYS A 208 -11.92 59.47 18.66
CA LYS A 208 -11.87 60.74 19.44
C LYS A 208 -12.63 61.90 18.78
N ARG A 209 -13.22 61.67 17.60
CA ARG A 209 -13.92 62.68 16.78
C ARG A 209 -15.42 62.38 16.61
N ARG A 210 -15.96 61.47 17.42
CA ARG A 210 -17.37 61.14 17.53
C ARG A 210 -17.84 61.37 18.96
#